data_AF-A0A1B0D031-F1
#
_entry.id   AF-A0A1B0D031-F1
#
_cell.length_a   1.000
_cell.length_b   1.000
_cell.length_c   1.000
_cell.angle_alpha   90.00
_cell.angle_beta   90.00
_cell.angle_gamma   90.00
#
_symmetry.space_group_name_H-M   'P 1'
#
loop_
_entity.id
_entity.type
_entity.pdbx_description
1 polymer ?
#
loop_
_entity_poly.entity_id
_entity_poly.type
_entity_poly.pdbx_seq_one_letter_code
_entity_poly.pdbx_strand_id
1 'polypeptide(L)'
;MIKFQAILLVAFFTGIFGRQLIQSNIFPFDDDIDDENDFFVPPYKDYPAMARFLVHELDWSPMGTISTLNSIKGFPMVNVISIADSARGEKSTGRIFFYLTDLDFTGIDLKSSNRLTALFSMEQSRNCSDHSTDAMEPTCARVMVTGTAKQLQKNDEEYDFAKKAMFSRHPAARKWIETHNFYLCELDIAQICVLDYYGGPHFVTPEDYYKADPERVFRKRLNHFNLQNIDEDEALERRHHKKSRSLHIRIRRDVDEIDIEV
;
A
#
# COMPACT_ATOMS: atom_id res chain seq x y z
N MET A 1 15.97 -14.21 -61.24
CA MET A 1 15.90 -13.06 -62.17
C MET A 1 14.64 -13.22 -63.01
N ILE A 2 13.65 -12.36 -62.82
CA ILE A 2 12.74 -11.73 -63.80
C ILE A 2 11.68 -10.99 -62.98
N LYS A 3 11.32 -9.80 -63.48
CA LYS A 3 10.78 -8.63 -62.82
C LYS A 3 9.35 -8.36 -63.33
N PHE A 4 8.53 -7.66 -62.52
CA PHE A 4 7.48 -6.69 -62.91
C PHE A 4 6.15 -7.30 -63.45
N GLN A 5 4.92 -6.81 -63.18
CA GLN A 5 4.40 -5.48 -62.83
C GLN A 5 3.11 -5.53 -61.98
N ALA A 6 2.87 -4.42 -61.25
CA ALA A 6 1.62 -4.06 -60.60
C ALA A 6 0.58 -3.52 -61.60
N ILE A 7 -0.71 -3.77 -61.33
CA ILE A 7 -1.84 -3.12 -62.02
C ILE A 7 -2.63 -2.30 -60.99
N LEU A 8 -2.64 -1.01 -61.27
CA LEU A 8 -3.41 0.06 -60.63
C LEU A 8 -4.83 0.04 -61.20
N LEU A 9 -5.86 0.03 -60.36
CA LEU A 9 -7.24 0.25 -60.78
C LEU A 9 -7.80 1.45 -60.05
N VAL A 10 -7.92 2.54 -60.81
CA VAL A 10 -8.52 3.82 -60.43
C VAL A 10 -10.03 3.71 -60.67
N ALA A 11 -10.84 3.94 -59.64
CA ALA A 11 -12.26 4.21 -59.80
C ALA A 11 -12.54 5.64 -59.33
N PHE A 12 -12.73 6.53 -60.30
CA PHE A 12 -13.36 7.84 -60.13
C PHE A 12 -14.87 7.64 -60.05
N PHE A 13 -15.50 8.04 -58.94
CA PHE A 13 -16.90 8.45 -58.94
C PHE A 13 -17.00 9.84 -58.30
N THR A 14 -17.32 10.80 -59.15
CA THR A 14 -17.54 12.20 -58.82
C THR A 14 -18.97 12.43 -58.32
N GLY A 15 -19.08 13.01 -57.11
CA GLY A 15 -20.03 14.08 -56.78
C GLY A 15 -21.44 13.69 -56.30
N ILE A 16 -22.18 14.47 -55.50
CA ILE A 16 -21.94 15.76 -54.81
C ILE A 16 -22.97 15.82 -53.65
N PHE A 17 -22.69 16.65 -52.63
CA PHE A 17 -23.58 17.34 -51.67
C PHE A 17 -23.75 16.76 -50.26
N GLY A 18 -23.04 17.40 -49.32
CA GLY A 18 -23.30 17.34 -47.87
C GLY A 18 -22.20 18.09 -47.10
N ARG A 19 -22.40 19.39 -46.88
CA ARG A 19 -21.48 20.30 -46.16
C ARG A 19 -21.35 19.95 -44.67
N GLN A 20 -20.21 20.40 -44.11
CA GLN A 20 -20.01 20.96 -42.74
C GLN A 20 -19.80 19.89 -41.63
N LEU A 21 -18.79 19.90 -40.76
CA LEU A 21 -17.70 20.82 -40.38
C LEU A 21 -16.52 19.98 -39.88
N ILE A 22 -15.30 20.43 -40.18
CA ILE A 22 -14.12 20.10 -39.39
C ILE A 22 -14.30 20.80 -38.04
N GLN A 23 -14.24 20.04 -36.95
CA GLN A 23 -13.87 20.61 -35.66
C GLN A 23 -12.81 19.71 -35.04
N SER A 24 -11.58 20.20 -35.17
CA SER A 24 -10.44 19.87 -34.33
C SER A 24 -10.81 20.11 -32.87
N ASN A 25 -11.07 19.06 -32.11
CA ASN A 25 -10.99 19.14 -30.67
C ASN A 25 -9.61 18.65 -30.26
N ILE A 26 -8.74 19.65 -30.13
CA ILE A 26 -7.64 19.66 -29.17
C ILE A 26 -8.27 19.27 -27.83
N PHE A 27 -7.98 18.07 -27.35
CA PHE A 27 -8.28 17.73 -25.96
C PHE A 27 -7.44 18.65 -25.08
N PRO A 28 -8.06 19.44 -24.19
CA PRO A 28 -7.28 20.05 -23.13
C PRO A 28 -6.75 18.90 -22.27
N PHE A 29 -5.45 18.94 -21.98
CA PHE A 29 -4.90 18.29 -20.80
C PHE A 29 -5.58 18.98 -19.61
N ASP A 30 -6.73 18.46 -19.19
CA ASP A 30 -7.26 18.75 -17.88
C ASP A 30 -6.46 17.92 -16.88
N ASP A 31 -5.70 18.62 -16.03
CA ASP A 31 -5.18 18.14 -14.75
C ASP A 31 -6.37 17.88 -13.79
N ASP A 32 -7.24 16.93 -14.15
CA ASP A 32 -8.28 16.45 -13.26
C ASP A 32 -7.77 15.21 -12.54
N ILE A 33 -7.09 15.51 -11.42
CA ILE A 33 -7.08 14.78 -10.15
C ILE A 33 -7.80 13.42 -10.23
N ASP A 34 -7.01 12.34 -10.26
CA ASP A 34 -7.46 10.98 -9.93
C ASP A 34 -7.90 10.91 -8.45
N ASP A 35 -9.02 11.55 -8.10
CA ASP A 35 -9.63 11.57 -6.76
C ASP A 35 -10.72 10.49 -6.60
N GLU A 36 -10.64 9.42 -7.40
CA GLU A 36 -11.58 8.29 -7.31
C GLU A 36 -10.84 6.95 -7.21
N ASN A 37 -9.78 6.94 -6.41
CA ASN A 37 -9.25 5.75 -5.80
C ASN A 37 -9.45 5.90 -4.29
N ASP A 38 -10.28 5.05 -3.68
CA ASP A 38 -10.53 4.92 -2.23
C ASP A 38 -9.27 4.44 -1.48
N PHE A 39 -8.14 5.13 -1.70
CA PHE A 39 -6.82 4.59 -1.49
C PHE A 39 -6.23 5.04 -0.16
N PHE A 40 -6.14 4.04 0.72
CA PHE A 40 -5.33 3.98 1.92
C PHE A 40 -3.82 3.97 1.56
N VAL A 41 -3.36 4.88 0.70
CA VAL A 41 -1.95 4.97 0.26
C VAL A 41 -1.58 6.46 0.14
N PRO A 42 -0.40 6.90 0.63
CA PRO A 42 0.06 8.27 0.48
C PRO A 42 0.16 8.73 -0.99
N PRO A 43 -0.02 10.03 -1.28
CA PRO A 43 0.22 10.56 -2.62
C PRO A 43 1.66 10.24 -3.08
N TYR A 44 1.83 9.82 -4.34
CA TYR A 44 3.13 9.42 -4.89
C TYR A 44 4.20 10.53 -4.91
N LYS A 45 3.87 11.77 -4.58
CA LYS A 45 4.86 12.86 -4.44
C LYS A 45 5.34 13.05 -2.99
N ASP A 46 4.72 12.36 -2.04
CA ASP A 46 5.10 12.35 -0.63
C ASP A 46 5.93 11.10 -0.33
N TYR A 47 7.12 11.03 -0.93
CA TYR A 47 8.02 9.88 -0.83
C TYR A 47 8.34 9.47 0.62
N PRO A 48 8.58 10.41 1.57
CA PRO A 48 8.77 10.04 2.97
C PRO A 48 7.54 9.37 3.58
N ALA A 49 6.33 9.87 3.31
CA ALA A 49 5.11 9.26 3.80
C ALA A 49 4.86 7.89 3.16
N MET A 50 5.10 7.72 1.85
CA MET A 50 5.01 6.43 1.16
C MET A 50 5.94 5.38 1.78
N ALA A 51 7.20 5.75 2.04
CA ALA A 51 8.16 4.89 2.70
C ALA A 51 7.72 4.48 4.11
N ARG A 52 7.23 5.44 4.90
CA ARG A 52 6.73 5.18 6.25
C ARG A 52 5.48 4.30 6.24
N PHE A 53 4.57 4.54 5.30
CA PHE A 53 3.36 3.76 5.09
C PHE A 53 3.67 2.29 4.83
N LEU A 54 4.52 1.98 3.84
CA LEU A 54 4.83 0.58 3.49
C LEU A 54 5.56 -0.15 4.62
N VAL A 55 6.49 0.51 5.31
CA VAL A 55 7.19 -0.07 6.46
C VAL A 55 6.22 -0.38 7.60
N HIS A 56 5.23 0.47 7.83
CA HIS A 56 4.25 0.30 8.90
C HIS A 56 3.18 -0.76 8.58
N GLU A 57 2.74 -0.81 7.33
CA GLU A 57 1.64 -1.68 6.91
C GLU A 57 2.07 -3.14 6.82
N LEU A 58 3.29 -3.41 6.36
CA LEU A 58 3.76 -4.75 6.05
C LEU A 58 4.28 -5.51 7.28
N ASP A 59 4.06 -6.82 7.28
CA ASP A 59 4.47 -7.72 8.37
C ASP A 59 5.80 -8.43 8.09
N TRP A 60 6.31 -8.36 6.86
CA TRP A 60 7.54 -9.02 6.44
C TRP A 60 8.21 -8.26 5.29
N SER A 61 9.49 -8.53 5.08
CA SER A 61 10.26 -7.97 3.97
C SER A 61 11.29 -8.98 3.47
N PRO A 62 11.49 -9.12 2.15
CA PRO A 62 12.69 -9.77 1.64
C PRO A 62 13.91 -8.87 1.90
N MET A 63 14.90 -9.43 2.59
CA MET A 63 16.15 -8.75 2.92
C MET A 63 17.31 -9.37 2.13
N GLY A 64 18.04 -8.52 1.42
CA GLY A 64 19.26 -8.87 0.71
C GLY A 64 20.50 -8.75 1.59
N THR A 65 21.28 -9.82 1.71
CA THR A 65 22.58 -9.90 2.41
C THR A 65 23.68 -10.38 1.47
N ILE A 66 24.93 -10.42 1.95
CA ILE A 66 26.07 -10.95 1.19
C ILE A 66 26.35 -12.36 1.66
N SER A 67 26.17 -13.34 0.78
CA SER A 67 26.28 -14.75 1.14
C SER A 67 27.68 -15.12 1.61
N THR A 68 27.73 -15.85 2.73
CA THR A 68 28.93 -16.47 3.28
C THR A 68 29.03 -17.97 2.96
N LEU A 69 28.01 -18.54 2.32
CA LEU A 69 27.95 -19.95 1.93
C LEU A 69 29.06 -20.26 0.91
N ASN A 70 29.85 -21.30 1.17
CA ASN A 70 31.06 -21.62 0.39
C ASN A 70 30.83 -21.69 -1.14
N SER A 71 29.69 -22.23 -1.59
CA SER A 71 29.39 -22.41 -3.02
C SER A 71 29.01 -21.12 -3.75
N ILE A 72 28.58 -20.08 -3.02
CA ILE A 72 28.06 -18.82 -3.56
C ILE A 72 28.59 -17.60 -2.80
N LYS A 73 29.77 -17.73 -2.20
CA LYS A 73 30.34 -16.69 -1.34
C LYS A 73 30.45 -15.37 -2.11
N GLY A 74 29.90 -14.30 -1.52
CA GLY A 74 29.85 -12.96 -2.12
C GLY A 74 28.64 -12.69 -3.01
N PHE A 75 27.78 -13.68 -3.29
CA PHE A 75 26.54 -13.46 -4.05
C PHE A 75 25.51 -12.75 -3.19
N PRO A 76 24.58 -11.98 -3.79
CA PRO A 76 23.41 -11.50 -3.07
C PRO A 76 22.57 -12.71 -2.63
N MET A 77 22.34 -12.83 -1.33
CA MET A 77 21.38 -13.74 -0.73
C MET A 77 20.13 -12.95 -0.39
N VAL A 78 18.94 -13.47 -0.71
CA VAL A 78 17.68 -12.79 -0.38
C VAL A 78 16.80 -13.75 0.42
N ASN A 79 16.36 -13.33 1.61
CA ASN A 79 15.51 -14.15 2.45
C ASN A 79 14.31 -13.38 2.99
N VAL A 80 13.23 -14.10 3.34
CA VAL A 80 12.02 -13.54 3.94
C VAL A 80 12.22 -13.35 5.43
N ILE A 81 12.06 -12.11 5.92
CA ILE A 81 12.23 -11.76 7.32
C ILE A 81 10.95 -11.10 7.84
N SER A 82 10.40 -11.61 8.95
CA SER A 82 9.31 -10.96 9.68
C SER A 82 9.79 -9.66 10.31
N ILE A 83 9.03 -8.59 10.12
CA ILE A 83 9.37 -7.24 10.62
C ILE A 83 8.24 -6.64 11.47
N ALA A 84 8.59 -5.63 12.27
CA ALA A 84 7.61 -4.74 12.89
C ALA A 84 8.16 -3.32 13.01
N ASP A 85 7.28 -2.34 12.76
CA ASP A 85 7.53 -0.93 13.05
C ASP A 85 7.06 -0.57 14.46
N SER A 86 5.78 -0.79 14.73
CA SER A 86 5.16 -0.65 16.04
C SER A 86 4.09 -1.72 16.25
N ALA A 87 3.46 -1.76 17.42
CA ALA A 87 2.38 -2.71 17.66
C ALA A 87 1.16 -2.40 16.77
N ARG A 88 0.33 -3.42 16.49
CA ARG A 88 -0.87 -3.24 15.67
C ARG A 88 -1.78 -2.16 16.28
N GLY A 89 -2.19 -1.19 15.46
CA GLY A 89 -3.04 -0.07 15.87
C GLY A 89 -2.31 1.06 16.59
N GLU A 90 -1.01 0.94 16.83
CA GLU A 90 -0.18 2.05 17.30
C GLU A 90 0.39 2.84 16.11
N LYS A 91 0.83 4.07 16.39
CA LYS A 91 1.40 4.94 15.36
C LYS A 91 2.69 4.36 14.79
N SER A 92 2.95 4.66 13.52
CA SER A 92 4.21 4.37 12.87
C SER A 92 5.36 5.10 13.56
N THR A 93 6.46 4.40 13.77
CA THR A 93 7.74 5.01 14.17
C THR A 93 8.73 5.09 13.01
N GLY A 94 8.50 4.32 11.94
CA GLY A 94 9.43 4.12 10.84
C GLY A 94 10.59 3.18 11.17
N ARG A 95 10.63 2.62 12.37
CA ARG A 95 11.71 1.70 12.75
C ARG A 95 11.42 0.34 12.12
N ILE A 96 12.45 -0.47 11.93
CA ILE A 96 12.30 -1.81 11.34
C ILE A 96 12.97 -2.78 12.30
N PHE A 97 12.17 -3.40 13.15
CA PHE A 97 12.61 -4.46 14.06
C PHE A 97 12.37 -5.82 13.45
N PHE A 98 13.26 -6.76 13.75
CA PHE A 98 13.16 -8.13 13.28
C PHE A 98 13.94 -9.07 14.19
N TYR A 99 13.55 -10.35 14.20
CA TYR A 99 14.29 -11.41 14.89
C TYR A 99 15.16 -12.16 13.90
N LEU A 100 16.40 -12.47 14.30
CA LEU A 100 17.31 -13.33 13.56
C LEU A 100 17.76 -14.51 14.41
N THR A 101 18.21 -15.57 13.73
CA THR A 101 18.91 -16.70 14.33
C THR A 101 20.10 -17.08 13.44
N ASP A 102 21.16 -17.58 14.06
CA ASP A 102 22.36 -18.05 13.35
C ASP A 102 22.17 -19.44 12.72
N LEU A 103 20.98 -20.02 12.84
CA LEU A 103 20.59 -21.22 12.09
C LEU A 103 20.14 -20.89 10.67
N ASP A 104 19.73 -19.64 10.43
CA ASP A 104 19.28 -19.16 9.12
C ASP A 104 20.43 -18.46 8.37
N PHE A 105 20.38 -18.50 7.03
CA PHE A 105 21.39 -17.89 6.16
C PHE A 105 21.62 -16.40 6.48
N THR A 106 20.53 -15.67 6.75
CA THR A 106 20.58 -14.22 7.00
C THR A 106 21.40 -13.89 8.24
N GLY A 107 21.23 -14.63 9.34
CA GLY A 107 21.98 -14.40 10.57
C GLY A 107 23.47 -14.68 10.40
N ILE A 108 23.81 -15.77 9.70
CA ILE A 108 25.19 -16.15 9.40
C ILE A 108 25.87 -15.08 8.52
N ASP A 109 25.19 -14.61 7.47
CA ASP A 109 25.71 -13.58 6.58
C ASP A 109 25.96 -12.26 7.32
N LEU A 110 25.01 -11.84 8.15
CA LEU A 110 25.08 -10.57 8.89
C LEU A 110 26.17 -10.55 9.96
N LYS A 111 26.61 -11.71 10.47
CA LYS A 111 27.81 -11.80 11.32
C LYS A 111 29.09 -11.45 10.58
N SER A 112 29.19 -11.78 9.30
CA SER A 112 30.37 -11.44 8.50
C SER A 112 30.30 -10.02 7.94
N SER A 113 29.10 -9.54 7.58
CA SER A 113 28.88 -8.17 7.17
C SER A 113 27.46 -7.78 7.56
N ASN A 114 27.32 -6.86 8.51
CA ASN A 114 26.02 -6.42 9.01
C ASN A 114 25.22 -5.56 8.01
N ARG A 115 25.60 -5.50 6.73
CA ARG A 115 24.95 -4.67 5.71
C ARG A 115 23.80 -5.44 5.05
N LEU A 116 22.66 -4.77 4.87
CA LEU A 116 21.51 -5.33 4.18
C LEU A 116 20.67 -4.26 3.46
N THR A 117 19.84 -4.72 2.54
CA THR A 117 18.77 -3.93 1.93
C THR A 117 17.44 -4.67 2.09
N ALA A 118 16.46 -4.03 2.71
CA ALA A 118 15.09 -4.51 2.81
C ALA A 118 14.23 -3.91 1.69
N LEU A 119 13.37 -4.71 1.07
CA LEU A 119 12.40 -4.26 0.07
C LEU A 119 10.98 -4.26 0.66
N PHE A 120 10.23 -3.23 0.38
CA PHE A 120 8.82 -3.09 0.73
C PHE A 120 8.05 -2.79 -0.54
N SER A 121 6.94 -3.47 -0.80
CA SER A 121 6.12 -3.25 -1.99
C SER A 121 4.65 -3.34 -1.64
N MET A 122 3.84 -2.49 -2.27
CA MET A 122 2.38 -2.56 -2.20
C MET A 122 1.84 -3.94 -2.62
N GLU A 123 2.57 -4.69 -3.47
CA GLU A 123 2.13 -6.03 -3.85
C GLU A 123 2.26 -7.05 -2.71
N GLN A 124 3.07 -6.79 -1.68
CA GLN A 124 3.14 -7.69 -0.51
C GLN A 124 1.81 -7.74 0.28
N SER A 125 0.98 -6.70 0.17
CA SER A 125 -0.41 -6.67 0.67
C SER A 125 -1.44 -6.86 -0.43
N ARG A 126 -1.00 -7.26 -1.65
CA ARG A 126 -1.82 -7.42 -2.86
C ARG A 126 -2.52 -6.13 -3.33
N ASN A 127 -2.10 -4.98 -2.83
CA ASN A 127 -2.73 -3.72 -3.20
C ASN A 127 -2.65 -3.48 -4.72
N CYS A 128 -1.55 -3.84 -5.38
CA CYS A 128 -1.44 -3.66 -6.84
C CYS A 128 -2.31 -4.68 -7.60
N SER A 129 -2.19 -5.97 -7.30
CA SER A 129 -2.94 -7.02 -7.99
C SER A 129 -4.46 -6.92 -7.80
N ASP A 130 -4.93 -6.50 -6.62
CA ASP A 130 -6.36 -6.27 -6.37
C ASP A 130 -6.93 -5.11 -7.20
N HIS A 131 -6.07 -4.22 -7.70
CA HIS A 131 -6.41 -3.13 -8.62
C HIS A 131 -5.89 -3.38 -10.05
N SER A 132 -5.68 -4.64 -10.43
CA SER A 132 -5.24 -5.05 -11.78
C SER A 132 -3.94 -4.37 -12.25
N THR A 133 -3.07 -3.98 -11.31
CA THR A 133 -1.79 -3.35 -11.57
C THR A 133 -0.68 -4.39 -11.41
N ASP A 134 0.21 -4.51 -12.41
CA ASP A 134 1.34 -5.43 -12.35
C ASP A 134 2.33 -5.03 -11.25
N ALA A 135 2.97 -6.01 -10.60
CA ALA A 135 3.91 -5.75 -9.50
C ALA A 135 5.15 -4.94 -9.92
N MET A 136 5.50 -4.93 -11.21
CA MET A 136 6.61 -4.15 -11.76
C MET A 136 6.16 -2.76 -12.25
N GLU A 137 4.86 -2.52 -12.38
CA GLU A 137 4.34 -1.23 -12.82
C GLU A 137 4.82 -0.13 -11.85
N PRO A 138 5.43 0.99 -12.33
CA PRO A 138 5.96 2.01 -11.43
C PRO A 138 4.94 2.65 -10.48
N THR A 139 3.64 2.60 -10.79
CA THR A 139 2.57 3.03 -9.88
C THR A 139 2.34 2.03 -8.73
N CYS A 140 2.79 0.78 -8.87
CA CYS A 140 2.90 -0.19 -7.78
C CYS A 140 4.11 0.15 -6.90
N ALA A 141 3.88 1.05 -5.95
CA ALA A 141 4.93 1.62 -5.10
C ALA A 141 5.78 0.55 -4.41
N ARG A 142 7.09 0.78 -4.45
CA ARG A 142 8.10 -0.02 -3.77
C ARG A 142 9.21 0.83 -3.19
N VAL A 143 9.71 0.39 -2.05
CA VAL A 143 10.67 1.12 -1.23
C VAL A 143 11.81 0.18 -0.86
N MET A 144 13.04 0.60 -1.13
CA MET A 144 14.23 -0.12 -0.73
C MET A 144 14.92 0.65 0.40
N VAL A 145 15.02 0.03 1.57
CA VAL A 145 15.67 0.58 2.76
C VAL A 145 17.00 -0.14 2.97
N THR A 146 18.10 0.58 2.79
CA THR A 146 19.47 0.05 2.89
C THR A 146 20.12 0.56 4.17
N GLY A 147 20.84 -0.32 4.87
CA GLY A 147 21.41 0.02 6.15
C GLY A 147 22.26 -1.10 6.75
N THR A 148 22.36 -1.09 8.08
CA THR A 148 23.02 -2.15 8.83
C THR A 148 22.13 -2.76 9.92
N ALA A 149 22.24 -4.06 10.14
CA ALA A 149 21.58 -4.71 11.27
C ALA A 149 22.33 -4.40 12.58
N LYS A 150 21.64 -3.74 13.51
CA LYS A 150 22.06 -3.52 14.88
C LYS A 150 21.35 -4.54 15.77
N GLN A 151 22.11 -5.42 16.42
CA GLN A 151 21.55 -6.31 17.45
C GLN A 151 21.24 -5.51 18.71
N LEU A 152 20.00 -5.64 19.21
CA LEU A 152 19.55 -5.00 20.45
C LEU A 152 19.88 -5.87 21.66
N GLN A 153 20.42 -5.24 22.69
CA GLN A 153 20.65 -5.83 24.00
C GLN A 153 19.44 -5.64 24.90
N LYS A 154 19.22 -6.55 25.86
CA LYS A 154 18.06 -6.49 26.77
C LYS A 154 17.99 -5.23 27.63
N ASN A 155 19.11 -4.55 27.81
CA ASN A 155 19.23 -3.31 28.57
C ASN A 155 19.17 -2.05 27.69
N ASP A 156 19.02 -2.20 26.37
CA ASP A 156 18.78 -1.07 25.47
C ASP A 156 17.37 -0.53 25.71
N GLU A 157 17.20 0.79 25.66
CA GLU A 157 15.93 1.48 25.92
C GLU A 157 14.82 1.02 24.96
N GLU A 158 15.18 0.73 23.71
CA GLU A 158 14.27 0.29 22.66
C GLU A 158 13.84 -1.18 22.75
N TYR A 159 14.52 -2.01 23.55
CA TYR A 159 14.37 -3.47 23.47
C TYR A 159 12.93 -3.94 23.77
N ASP A 160 12.34 -3.45 24.86
CA ASP A 160 10.99 -3.86 25.26
C ASP A 160 9.92 -3.33 24.30
N PHE A 161 10.12 -2.13 23.74
CA PHE A 161 9.26 -1.59 22.69
C PHE A 161 9.29 -2.47 21.44
N ALA A 162 10.48 -2.77 20.93
CA ALA A 162 10.68 -3.60 19.75
C ALA A 162 10.12 -5.00 19.95
N LYS A 163 10.35 -5.61 21.12
CA LYS A 163 9.80 -6.92 21.48
C LYS A 163 8.27 -6.91 21.51
N LYS A 164 7.65 -5.88 22.10
CA LYS A 164 6.19 -5.70 22.13
C LYS A 164 5.63 -5.56 20.71
N ALA A 165 6.25 -4.73 19.87
CA ALA A 165 5.87 -4.54 18.48
C ALA A 165 5.91 -5.87 17.71
N MET A 166 7.03 -6.59 17.80
CA MET A 166 7.21 -7.90 17.17
C MET A 166 6.16 -8.91 17.63
N PHE A 167 5.85 -9.02 18.93
CA PHE A 167 4.85 -9.98 19.42
C PHE A 167 3.40 -9.58 19.13
N SER A 168 3.14 -8.29 18.95
CA SER A 168 1.84 -7.80 18.52
C SER A 168 1.58 -8.19 17.05
N ARG A 169 2.57 -7.97 16.17
CA ARG A 169 2.45 -8.29 14.75
C ARG A 169 2.61 -9.78 14.44
N HIS A 170 3.46 -10.46 15.20
CA HIS A 170 3.83 -11.89 15.04
C HIS A 170 3.61 -12.70 16.32
N PRO A 171 2.35 -13.02 16.71
CA PRO A 171 2.09 -13.75 17.96
C PRO A 171 2.77 -15.12 18.05
N ALA A 172 3.00 -15.76 16.90
CA ALA A 172 3.71 -17.04 16.81
C ALA A 172 5.18 -16.94 17.26
N ALA A 173 5.80 -15.76 17.17
CA ALA A 173 7.19 -15.49 17.58
C ALA A 173 7.49 -15.94 19.00
N ARG A 174 6.53 -15.82 19.91
CA ARG A 174 6.67 -16.27 21.30
C ARG A 174 7.12 -17.74 21.41
N LYS A 175 6.70 -18.61 20.48
CA LYS A 175 7.04 -20.04 20.52
C LYS A 175 8.42 -20.33 19.93
N TRP A 176 8.76 -19.77 18.77
CA TRP A 176 10.00 -20.12 18.07
C TRP A 176 11.25 -19.44 18.65
N ILE A 177 11.11 -18.24 19.24
CA ILE A 177 12.26 -17.56 19.86
C ILE A 177 12.83 -18.31 21.07
N GLU A 178 12.01 -19.08 21.78
CA GLU A 178 12.43 -19.87 22.95
C GLU A 178 13.25 -21.11 22.55
N THR A 179 13.12 -21.56 21.31
CA THR A 179 13.67 -22.86 20.86
C THR A 179 15.01 -22.72 20.14
N HIS A 180 15.24 -21.61 19.42
CA HIS A 180 16.32 -21.51 18.43
C HIS A 180 17.21 -20.26 18.58
N ASN A 181 17.41 -19.79 19.81
CA ASN A 181 18.33 -18.70 20.15
C ASN A 181 18.15 -17.44 19.30
N PHE A 182 16.91 -17.03 19.08
CA PHE A 182 16.65 -15.81 18.33
C PHE A 182 17.09 -14.57 19.10
N TYR A 183 17.60 -13.59 18.39
CA TYR A 183 17.99 -12.29 18.91
C TYR A 183 17.29 -11.17 18.13
N LEU A 184 16.96 -10.09 18.85
CA LEU A 184 16.23 -8.96 18.30
C LEU A 184 17.21 -7.97 17.66
N CYS A 185 16.85 -7.48 16.49
CA CYS A 185 17.61 -6.52 15.72
C CYS A 185 16.75 -5.34 15.31
N GLU A 186 17.42 -4.25 14.99
CA GLU A 186 16.89 -3.09 14.30
C GLU A 186 17.72 -2.81 13.05
N LEU A 187 17.07 -2.31 11.99
CA LEU A 187 17.77 -1.76 10.84
C LEU A 187 18.18 -0.31 11.10
N ASP A 188 19.48 -0.06 11.22
CA ASP A 188 20.05 1.28 11.20
C ASP A 188 20.12 1.79 9.75
N ILE A 189 19.22 2.73 9.41
CA ILE A 189 18.94 3.16 8.04
C ILE A 189 20.02 4.11 7.52
N ALA A 190 20.65 3.75 6.40
CA ALA A 190 21.61 4.59 5.70
C ALA A 190 20.98 5.31 4.49
N GLN A 191 20.10 4.64 3.74
CA GLN A 191 19.50 5.19 2.53
C GLN A 191 18.12 4.59 2.29
N ILE A 192 17.20 5.45 1.83
CA ILE A 192 15.86 5.04 1.42
C ILE A 192 15.65 5.45 -0.04
N CYS A 193 15.17 4.50 -0.83
CA CYS A 193 14.87 4.66 -2.23
C CYS A 193 13.39 4.35 -2.44
N VAL A 194 12.64 5.26 -3.07
CA VAL A 194 11.20 5.15 -3.30
C VAL A 194 10.95 5.18 -4.80
N LEU A 195 10.24 4.18 -5.32
CA LEU A 195 9.69 4.18 -6.66
C LEU A 195 8.18 3.99 -6.54
N ASP A 196 7.42 5.05 -6.72
CA ASP A 196 5.97 5.11 -6.59
C ASP A 196 5.27 5.78 -7.78
N TYR A 197 6.04 6.16 -8.80
CA TYR A 197 5.52 6.59 -10.09
C TYR A 197 6.60 6.49 -11.20
N TYR A 198 6.23 6.85 -12.42
CA TYR A 198 7.18 6.95 -13.54
C TYR A 198 8.24 8.03 -13.31
N GLY A 199 9.46 7.79 -13.81
CA GLY A 199 10.56 8.76 -13.74
C GLY A 199 11.81 8.27 -13.01
N GLY A 200 11.79 7.04 -12.50
CA GLY A 200 12.89 6.45 -11.75
C GLY A 200 12.78 6.68 -10.23
N PRO A 201 13.73 6.17 -9.45
CA PRO A 201 13.63 6.24 -8.00
C PRO A 201 13.96 7.63 -7.43
N HIS A 202 13.26 7.98 -6.36
CA HIS A 202 13.54 9.11 -5.50
C HIS A 202 14.28 8.68 -4.24
N PHE A 203 15.13 9.55 -3.71
CA PHE A 203 15.91 9.28 -2.52
C PHE A 203 15.39 10.11 -1.34
N VAL A 204 15.15 9.43 -0.22
CA VAL A 204 14.66 10.04 1.01
C VAL A 204 15.77 9.96 2.06
N THR A 205 16.04 11.09 2.73
CA THR A 205 17.00 11.11 3.83
C THR A 205 16.40 10.42 5.07
N PRO A 206 17.19 9.78 5.94
CA PRO A 206 16.67 9.27 7.20
C PRO A 206 15.96 10.35 8.04
N GLU A 207 16.46 11.59 8.00
CA GLU A 207 15.85 12.72 8.70
C GLU A 207 14.43 13.02 8.20
N ASP A 208 14.22 13.12 6.89
CA ASP A 208 12.90 13.37 6.32
C ASP A 208 11.95 12.20 6.55
N TYR A 209 12.47 10.97 6.45
CA TYR A 209 11.73 9.75 6.72
C TYR A 209 11.17 9.70 8.14
N TYR A 210 11.99 9.99 9.15
CA TYR A 210 11.53 9.97 10.54
C TYR A 210 10.63 11.16 10.89
N LYS A 211 10.76 12.30 10.19
CA LYS A 211 9.86 13.46 10.35
C LYS A 211 8.46 13.27 9.75
N ALA A 212 8.31 12.38 8.78
CA ALA A 212 7.02 12.16 8.12
C ALA A 212 5.99 11.51 9.07
N ASP A 213 4.72 11.91 8.93
CA ASP A 213 3.55 11.34 9.63
C ASP A 213 2.66 10.67 8.56
N PRO A 214 2.83 9.37 8.28
CA PRO A 214 1.99 8.67 7.30
C PRO A 214 0.51 8.68 7.72
N GLU A 215 0.22 8.84 9.01
CA GLU A 215 -1.15 8.87 9.55
C GLU A 215 -1.88 10.19 9.36
N ARG A 216 -1.20 11.27 8.99
CA ARG A 216 -1.86 12.49 8.53
C ARG A 216 -2.66 12.24 7.24
N VAL A 217 -2.22 11.28 6.42
CA VAL A 217 -2.97 10.81 5.25
C VAL A 217 -4.19 9.99 5.70
N PHE A 218 -4.02 9.07 6.67
CA PHE A 218 -5.13 8.27 7.23
C PHE A 218 -6.20 9.10 7.95
N ARG A 219 -5.84 10.17 8.68
CA ARG A 219 -6.78 10.97 9.49
C ARG A 219 -7.71 11.86 8.67
N LYS A 220 -7.33 12.30 7.46
CA LYS A 220 -8.26 12.99 6.55
C LYS A 220 -9.46 12.10 6.19
N ARG A 221 -9.28 10.77 6.22
CA ARG A 221 -10.28 9.76 5.88
C ARG A 221 -11.36 9.54 6.95
N LEU A 222 -10.99 9.43 8.24
CA LEU A 222 -11.99 9.26 9.33
C LEU A 222 -13.01 10.40 9.37
N ASN A 223 -12.55 11.62 9.11
CA ASN A 223 -13.43 12.78 9.07
C ASN A 223 -14.33 12.79 7.82
N HIS A 224 -13.84 12.31 6.67
CA HIS A 224 -14.61 12.23 5.43
C HIS A 224 -15.68 11.12 5.48
N PHE A 225 -15.32 9.93 5.99
CA PHE A 225 -16.24 8.80 6.13
C PHE A 225 -17.38 9.11 7.12
N ASN A 226 -17.07 9.78 8.23
CA ASN A 226 -18.09 10.23 9.18
C ASN A 226 -19.06 11.24 8.53
N LEU A 227 -18.58 12.14 7.67
CA LEU A 227 -19.42 13.10 6.96
C LEU A 227 -20.31 12.42 5.91
N GLN A 228 -19.77 11.50 5.09
CA GLN A 228 -20.55 10.74 4.10
C GLN A 228 -21.64 9.89 4.75
N ASN A 229 -21.34 9.19 5.86
CA ASN A 229 -22.33 8.42 6.60
C ASN A 229 -23.47 9.31 7.14
N ILE A 230 -23.14 10.52 7.63
CA ILE A 230 -24.15 11.49 8.08
C ILE A 230 -25.04 11.94 6.92
N ASP A 231 -24.46 12.26 5.76
CA ASP A 231 -25.20 12.71 4.59
C ASP A 231 -26.10 11.61 4.01
N GLU A 232 -25.64 10.36 4.01
CA GLU A 232 -26.42 9.19 3.59
C GLU A 232 -27.58 8.89 4.54
N ASP A 233 -27.36 8.94 5.85
CA ASP A 233 -28.40 8.76 6.87
C ASP A 233 -29.47 9.86 6.75
N GLU A 234 -29.07 11.13 6.59
CA GLU A 234 -30.02 12.23 6.34
C GLU A 234 -30.78 12.08 5.01
N ALA A 235 -30.14 11.54 3.96
CA ALA A 235 -30.80 11.27 2.69
C ALA A 235 -31.78 10.08 2.80
N LEU A 236 -31.45 9.07 3.59
CA LEU A 236 -32.30 7.90 3.88
C LEU A 236 -33.52 8.31 4.70
N GLU A 237 -33.35 9.12 5.75
CA GLU A 237 -34.44 9.67 6.55
C GLU A 237 -35.39 10.52 5.69
N ARG A 238 -34.85 11.38 4.81
CA ARG A 238 -35.67 12.18 3.87
C ARG A 238 -36.45 11.31 2.89
N ARG A 239 -35.90 10.17 2.44
CA ARG A 239 -36.61 9.19 1.60
C ARG A 239 -37.69 8.43 2.37
N HIS A 240 -37.43 8.04 3.61
CA HIS A 240 -38.42 7.41 4.49
C HIS A 240 -39.60 8.34 4.79
N HIS A 241 -39.32 9.62 5.05
CA HIS A 241 -40.36 10.62 5.29
C HIS A 241 -41.23 10.87 4.05
N LYS A 242 -40.65 10.75 2.84
CA LYS A 242 -41.36 10.93 1.56
C LYS A 242 -42.18 9.70 1.14
N LYS A 243 -41.89 8.51 1.67
CA LYS A 243 -42.61 7.25 1.37
C LYS A 243 -43.63 6.84 2.44
N SER A 244 -43.61 7.44 3.63
CA SER A 244 -44.61 7.14 4.66
C SER A 244 -45.95 7.77 4.30
N ARG A 245 -46.88 6.95 3.78
CA ARG A 245 -48.31 7.30 3.75
C ARG A 245 -48.87 7.01 5.14
N SER A 246 -49.17 8.04 5.92
CA SER A 246 -49.86 7.89 7.19
C SER A 246 -51.30 7.44 6.95
N LEU A 247 -51.64 6.21 7.32
CA LEU A 247 -53.03 5.74 7.33
C LEU A 247 -53.70 6.22 8.64
N HIS A 248 -54.63 7.17 8.54
CA HIS A 248 -55.43 7.59 9.70
C HIS A 248 -56.71 6.75 9.76
N ILE A 249 -56.74 5.77 10.67
CA ILE A 249 -57.95 4.99 10.95
C ILE A 249 -58.72 5.66 12.09
N ARG A 250 -59.95 6.11 11.82
CA ARG A 250 -60.89 6.55 12.86
C ARG A 250 -61.81 5.39 13.21
N ILE A 251 -61.62 4.85 14.42
CA ILE A 251 -62.45 3.80 14.99
C ILE A 251 -63.64 4.44 15.72
N ARG A 252 -64.87 4.04 15.37
CA ARG A 252 -66.06 4.34 16.18
C ARG A 252 -66.19 3.28 17.27
N ARG A 253 -66.72 3.66 18.44
CA ARG A 253 -66.68 2.86 19.69
C ARG A 253 -67.57 1.61 19.70
N ASP A 254 -68.13 1.26 18.55
CA ASP A 254 -69.25 0.34 18.37
C ASP A 254 -68.93 -0.71 17.28
N VAL A 255 -67.64 -1.01 17.10
CA VAL A 255 -67.14 -2.06 16.19
C VAL A 255 -66.25 -3.02 16.97
N ASP A 256 -66.59 -4.32 16.97
CA ASP A 256 -65.90 -5.34 17.77
C ASP A 256 -64.69 -5.98 17.08
N GLU A 257 -64.50 -5.79 15.77
CA GLU A 257 -63.29 -6.26 15.05
C GLU A 257 -62.97 -5.40 13.83
N ILE A 258 -61.67 -5.20 13.56
CA ILE A 258 -61.16 -4.48 12.40
C ILE A 258 -60.04 -5.31 11.78
N ASP A 259 -60.28 -5.88 10.61
CA ASP A 259 -59.24 -6.51 9.80
C ASP A 259 -58.61 -5.48 8.85
N ILE A 260 -57.28 -5.43 8.88
CA ILE A 260 -56.47 -4.60 7.97
C ILE A 260 -55.55 -5.56 7.22
N GLU A 261 -55.85 -5.85 5.97
CA GLU A 261 -54.88 -6.48 5.06
C GLU A 261 -54.03 -5.39 4.39
N VAL A 262 -52.71 -5.63 4.36
CA VAL A 262 -51.69 -4.74 3.77
C VAL A 262 -51.47 -5.10 2.31
#